data_AF-A0A4Q2YTK3-F1
#
_entry.id   AF-A0A4Q2YTK3-F1
#
_cell.length_a   1.000
_cell.length_b   1.000
_cell.length_c   1.000
_cell.angle_alpha   90.00
_cell.angle_beta   90.00
_cell.angle_gamma   90.00
#
_symmetry.space_group_name_H-M   'P 1'
#
loop_
_entity.id
_entity.type
_entity.pdbx_description
1 polymer ?
#
loop_
_entity_poly.entity_id
_entity_poly.type
_entity_poly.pdbx_seq_one_letter_code
_entity_poly.pdbx_strand_id
1 'polypeptide(L)'
;MTTSVSHSPRFVPSTGESWRSPWAMYDALRENDPVHNVVPESSPQDDYWVLTRHEDVYNAARDYETYSSAKGLTTVYGELEQIGMQDNPPFVMQDPPVQSEFRRMVSKGFTPRQVSAVEPM
;
A
#
# COMPACT_ATOMS: atom_id res chain seq x y z
N MET A 1 -9.16 -25.05 -21.45
CA MET A 1 -7.95 -24.74 -22.25
C MET A 1 -7.10 -23.82 -21.41
N THR A 2 -5.97 -24.31 -20.89
CA THR A 2 -5.05 -23.52 -20.08
C THR A 2 -4.05 -22.85 -21.02
N THR A 3 -4.22 -21.57 -21.26
CA THR A 3 -3.18 -20.73 -21.88
C THR A 3 -2.01 -20.66 -20.91
N SER A 4 -0.97 -21.46 -21.18
CA SER A 4 0.34 -21.33 -20.55
C SER A 4 0.86 -19.93 -20.84
N VAL A 5 0.90 -19.07 -19.81
CA VAL A 5 1.55 -17.77 -19.93
C VAL A 5 3.05 -18.04 -19.87
N SER A 6 3.72 -17.91 -21.02
CA SER A 6 5.15 -18.23 -21.19
C SER A 6 6.11 -17.24 -20.51
N HIS A 7 5.60 -16.33 -19.68
CA HIS A 7 6.39 -15.29 -19.02
C HIS A 7 6.21 -15.39 -17.52
N SER A 8 7.32 -15.37 -16.79
CA SER A 8 7.30 -15.25 -15.32
C SER A 8 6.45 -14.04 -14.91
N PRO A 9 5.66 -14.15 -13.84
CA PRO A 9 4.86 -13.03 -13.35
C PRO A 9 5.78 -11.83 -13.07
N ARG A 10 5.41 -10.65 -13.57
CA ARG A 10 6.16 -9.41 -13.40
C ARG A 10 5.22 -8.31 -12.94
N PHE A 11 5.57 -7.64 -11.85
CA PHE A 11 4.90 -6.43 -11.43
C PHE A 11 5.42 -5.20 -12.18
N VAL A 12 4.51 -4.33 -12.62
CA VAL A 12 4.81 -3.00 -13.16
C VAL A 12 3.83 -2.00 -12.55
N PRO A 13 4.29 -0.90 -11.92
CA PRO A 13 3.41 0.15 -11.43
C PRO A 13 2.49 0.68 -12.54
N SER A 14 1.20 0.83 -12.22
CA SER A 14 0.22 1.28 -13.21
C SER A 14 0.49 2.71 -13.68
N THR A 15 0.37 2.94 -14.99
CA THR A 15 0.50 4.26 -15.63
C THR A 15 -0.54 4.39 -16.74
N GLY A 16 -1.08 5.61 -16.95
CA GLY A 16 -1.95 5.92 -18.08
C GLY A 16 -3.06 4.88 -18.33
N GLU A 17 -3.00 4.21 -19.48
CA GLU A 17 -3.99 3.21 -19.90
C GLU A 17 -3.96 1.92 -19.07
N SER A 18 -2.83 1.56 -18.44
CA SER A 18 -2.71 0.29 -17.71
C SER A 18 -3.61 0.25 -16.46
N TRP A 19 -4.03 1.41 -15.95
CA TRP A 19 -5.03 1.52 -14.89
C TRP A 19 -6.37 0.89 -15.24
N ARG A 20 -6.71 0.79 -16.53
CA ARG A 20 -8.01 0.26 -16.98
C ARG A 20 -8.13 -1.26 -16.81
N SER A 21 -7.00 -1.98 -16.84
CA SER A 21 -7.01 -3.45 -16.80
C SER A 21 -5.74 -4.05 -16.16
N PRO A 22 -5.45 -3.75 -14.88
CA PRO A 22 -4.31 -4.34 -14.18
C PRO A 22 -4.55 -5.79 -13.73
N TRP A 23 -5.78 -6.29 -13.87
CA TRP A 23 -6.27 -7.51 -13.24
C TRP A 23 -5.48 -8.76 -13.65
N ALA A 24 -5.15 -8.90 -14.94
CA ALA A 24 -4.38 -10.04 -15.44
C ALA A 24 -2.97 -10.13 -14.81
N MET A 25 -2.32 -8.99 -14.58
CA MET A 25 -1.03 -8.93 -13.87
C MET A 25 -1.20 -9.39 -12.41
N TYR A 26 -2.25 -8.92 -11.74
CA TYR A 26 -2.51 -9.32 -10.36
C TYR A 26 -2.87 -10.81 -10.22
N ASP A 27 -3.63 -11.37 -11.17
CA ASP A 27 -3.94 -12.81 -11.21
C ASP A 27 -2.66 -13.64 -11.36
N ALA A 28 -1.79 -13.26 -12.31
CA ALA A 28 -0.52 -13.94 -12.53
C ALA A 28 0.37 -13.93 -11.28
N LEU A 29 0.48 -12.79 -10.59
CA LEU A 29 1.24 -12.67 -9.34
C LEU A 29 0.64 -13.53 -8.22
N ARG A 30 -0.69 -13.48 -8.02
CA ARG A 30 -1.36 -14.27 -6.97
C ARG A 30 -1.13 -15.77 -7.13
N GLU A 31 -1.17 -16.26 -8.37
CA GLU A 31 -1.06 -17.68 -8.68
C GLU A 31 0.40 -18.16 -8.63
N ASN A 32 1.33 -17.38 -9.18
CA ASN A 32 2.68 -17.86 -9.47
C ASN A 32 3.79 -17.25 -8.60
N ASP A 33 3.60 -16.04 -8.06
CA ASP A 33 4.61 -15.34 -7.25
C ASP A 33 3.96 -14.35 -6.26
N PRO A 34 3.31 -14.86 -5.18
CA PRO A 34 2.45 -14.05 -4.33
C PRO A 34 3.18 -13.05 -3.43
N VAL A 35 4.49 -13.28 -3.21
CA VAL A 35 5.41 -12.43 -2.46
C VAL A 35 6.54 -12.05 -3.43
N HIS A 36 6.24 -11.11 -4.31
CA HIS A 36 7.08 -10.79 -5.46
C HIS A 36 8.15 -9.75 -5.11
N ASN A 37 9.42 -10.07 -5.35
CA ASN A 37 10.52 -9.10 -5.21
C ASN A 37 10.71 -8.32 -6.52
N VAL A 38 10.64 -7.00 -6.43
CA VAL A 38 10.85 -6.09 -7.54
C VAL A 38 12.21 -5.44 -7.36
N VAL A 39 13.12 -5.67 -8.31
CA VAL A 39 14.46 -5.05 -8.35
C VAL A 39 14.49 -4.05 -9.51
N PRO A 40 14.45 -2.73 -9.26
CA PRO A 40 14.51 -1.73 -10.32
C PRO A 40 15.87 -1.77 -11.05
N GLU A 41 15.85 -1.81 -12.39
CA GLU A 41 17.09 -1.88 -13.19
C GLU A 41 18.00 -0.66 -12.98
N SER A 42 17.43 0.53 -12.78
CA SER A 42 18.17 1.77 -12.56
C SER A 42 18.72 1.93 -11.14
N SER A 43 18.13 1.22 -10.18
CA SER A 43 18.43 1.33 -8.75
C SER A 43 18.22 -0.02 -8.05
N PRO A 44 19.11 -1.01 -8.26
CA PRO A 44 18.91 -2.35 -7.68
C PRO A 44 18.90 -2.37 -6.15
N GLN A 45 19.50 -1.37 -5.49
CA GLN A 45 19.50 -1.19 -4.04
C GLN A 45 18.15 -0.73 -3.47
N ASP A 46 17.26 -0.23 -4.32
CA ASP A 46 15.92 0.23 -3.96
C ASP A 46 14.87 -0.86 -4.30
N ASP A 47 15.24 -2.13 -4.11
CA ASP A 47 14.32 -3.25 -4.30
C ASP A 47 13.20 -3.25 -3.26
N TYR A 48 12.04 -3.76 -3.62
CA TYR A 48 10.88 -3.82 -2.72
C TYR A 48 10.03 -5.06 -2.97
N TRP A 49 9.07 -5.30 -2.08
CA TRP A 49 8.21 -6.47 -2.13
C TRP A 49 6.75 -6.10 -2.42
N VAL A 50 6.05 -6.96 -3.16
CA VAL A 50 4.63 -6.83 -3.49
C VAL A 50 3.88 -8.07 -3.01
N LEU A 51 2.99 -7.86 -2.04
CA LEU A 51 2.05 -8.88 -1.56
C LEU A 51 0.76 -8.81 -2.39
N THR A 52 0.31 -9.94 -2.92
CA THR A 52 -0.85 -9.94 -3.84
C THR A 52 -2.02 -10.81 -3.41
N ARG A 53 -1.81 -11.76 -2.48
CA ARG A 53 -2.90 -12.56 -1.91
C ARG A 53 -3.59 -11.80 -0.79
N HIS A 54 -4.91 -12.02 -0.70
CA HIS A 54 -5.74 -11.38 0.32
C HIS A 54 -5.22 -11.64 1.74
N GLU A 55 -4.87 -12.89 2.07
CA GLU A 55 -4.41 -13.26 3.41
C GLU A 55 -3.12 -12.53 3.80
N ASP A 56 -2.13 -12.49 2.90
CA ASP A 56 -0.84 -11.82 3.14
C ASP A 56 -1.05 -10.31 3.35
N VAL A 57 -1.84 -9.66 2.47
CA VAL A 57 -2.16 -8.24 2.57
C VAL A 57 -2.94 -7.93 3.85
N TYR A 58 -3.94 -8.74 4.18
CA TYR A 58 -4.78 -8.53 5.35
C TYR A 58 -3.99 -8.67 6.66
N ASN A 59 -3.10 -9.67 6.74
CA ASN A 59 -2.26 -9.88 7.91
C ASN A 59 -1.22 -8.77 8.04
N ALA A 60 -0.54 -8.40 6.94
CA ALA A 60 0.44 -7.32 6.94
C ALA A 60 -0.17 -5.96 7.32
N ALA A 61 -1.34 -5.63 6.77
CA ALA A 61 -2.03 -4.38 7.07
C ALA A 61 -2.47 -4.23 8.54
N ARG A 62 -2.51 -5.32 9.30
CA ARG A 62 -2.87 -5.33 10.73
C ARG A 62 -1.66 -5.41 11.66
N ASP A 63 -0.54 -5.92 11.17
CA ASP A 63 0.70 -6.07 11.93
C ASP A 63 1.62 -4.86 11.71
N TYR A 64 1.27 -3.75 12.35
CA TYR A 64 2.05 -2.50 12.27
C TYR A 64 3.45 -2.63 12.91
N GLU A 65 3.67 -3.62 13.78
CA GLU A 65 4.95 -3.83 14.44
C GLU A 65 5.99 -4.36 13.44
N THR A 66 5.54 -5.23 12.52
CA THR A 66 6.35 -5.72 11.42
C THR A 66 6.30 -4.79 10.20
N TYR A 67 5.13 -4.26 9.85
CA TYR A 67 4.88 -3.44 8.66
C TYR A 67 4.54 -1.99 9.03
N SER A 68 5.58 -1.25 9.41
CA SER A 68 5.52 0.15 9.84
C SER A 68 5.04 1.10 8.74
N SER A 69 4.20 2.07 9.10
CA SER A 69 3.81 3.18 8.22
C SER A 69 4.71 4.42 8.34
N ALA A 70 5.65 4.42 9.30
CA ALA A 70 6.43 5.59 9.69
C ALA A 70 7.52 6.02 8.69
N LYS A 71 7.71 5.28 7.59
CA LYS A 71 8.77 5.54 6.59
C LYS A 71 8.25 5.97 5.21
N GLY A 72 6.93 6.15 5.08
CA GLY A 72 6.27 6.43 3.80
C GLY A 72 5.24 5.37 3.46
N LEU A 73 4.48 5.62 2.39
CA LEU A 73 3.38 4.76 1.92
C LEU A 73 3.53 4.41 0.43
N THR A 74 4.60 4.86 -0.20
CA THR A 74 4.98 4.50 -1.56
C THR A 74 6.12 3.48 -1.55
N THR A 75 6.52 3.02 -2.74
CA THR A 75 7.71 2.17 -2.92
C THR A 75 9.00 2.99 -3.02
N VAL A 76 8.97 4.30 -2.76
CA VAL A 76 10.14 5.18 -2.86
C VAL A 76 10.81 5.30 -1.50
N TYR A 77 12.07 4.89 -1.41
CA TYR A 77 12.87 5.08 -0.21
C TYR A 77 13.19 6.56 0.02
N GLY A 78 13.12 6.99 1.28
CA GLY A 78 13.31 8.40 1.66
C GLY A 78 12.14 9.32 1.32
N GLU A 79 10.94 8.77 1.07
CA GLU A 79 9.74 9.53 0.69
C GLU A 79 9.49 10.76 1.58
N LEU A 80 9.51 10.60 2.90
CA LEU A 80 9.23 11.67 3.86
C LEU A 80 10.19 12.86 3.75
N GLU A 81 11.47 12.60 3.47
CA GLU A 81 12.46 13.65 3.24
C GLU A 81 12.18 14.36 1.91
N GLN A 82 11.94 13.59 0.84
CA GLN A 82 11.67 14.12 -0.49
C GLN A 82 10.42 15.03 -0.54
N ILE A 83 9.39 14.70 0.24
CA ILE A 83 8.15 15.51 0.32
C ILE A 83 8.19 16.57 1.44
N GLY A 84 9.29 16.68 2.18
CA GLY A 84 9.47 17.69 3.24
C GLY A 84 8.57 17.49 4.46
N MET A 85 8.21 16.25 4.78
CA MET A 85 7.31 15.89 5.91
C MET A 85 8.02 15.13 7.04
N GLN A 86 9.34 14.97 6.98
CA GLN A 86 10.11 14.23 8.00
C GLN A 86 9.88 14.73 9.43
N ASP A 87 9.85 16.06 9.64
CA ASP A 87 9.76 16.65 10.99
C ASP A 87 8.34 16.55 11.59
N ASN A 88 7.32 16.45 10.74
CA ASN A 88 5.93 16.36 11.18
C ASN A 88 5.12 15.49 10.21
N PRO A 89 5.33 14.16 10.25
CA PRO A 89 4.69 13.25 9.31
C PRO A 89 3.17 13.26 9.52
N PRO A 90 2.37 13.17 8.45
CA PRO A 90 0.92 13.10 8.55
C PRO A 90 0.51 11.86 9.36
N PHE A 91 -0.64 11.92 10.03
CA PHE A 91 -1.16 10.84 10.87
C PHE A 91 -1.17 9.45 10.21
N VAL A 92 -1.37 9.38 8.88
CA VAL A 92 -1.36 8.13 8.12
C VAL A 92 0.04 7.49 7.99
N MET A 93 1.11 8.28 8.19
CA MET A 93 2.52 7.86 8.19
C MET A 93 3.08 7.80 9.62
N GLN A 94 2.27 7.40 10.59
CA GLN A 94 2.69 7.22 11.98
C GLN A 94 2.27 5.84 12.47
N ASP A 95 3.03 5.27 13.40
CA ASP A 95 2.67 4.04 14.09
C ASP A 95 2.21 4.32 15.54
N PRO A 96 1.49 3.37 16.18
CA PRO A 96 1.28 3.40 17.62
C PRO A 96 2.60 3.56 18.40
N PRO A 97 2.59 4.27 19.55
CA PRO A 97 1.44 4.83 20.25
C PRO A 97 0.98 6.22 19.75
N VAL A 98 1.82 6.96 19.03
CA VAL A 98 1.54 8.35 18.59
C VAL A 98 0.29 8.39 17.71
N GLN A 99 0.20 7.46 16.76
CA GLN A 99 -0.97 7.26 15.91
C GLN A 99 -2.24 7.03 16.76
N SER A 100 -2.19 6.11 17.72
CA SER A 100 -3.35 5.76 18.54
C SER A 100 -3.92 6.95 19.32
N GLU A 101 -3.05 7.82 19.83
CA GLU A 101 -3.47 9.02 20.56
C GLU A 101 -4.17 10.03 19.64
N PHE A 102 -3.59 10.32 18.48
CA PHE A 102 -4.19 11.21 17.49
C PHE A 102 -5.52 10.64 16.98
N ARG A 103 -5.56 9.35 16.64
CA ARG A 103 -6.75 8.65 16.17
C ARG A 103 -7.90 8.76 17.17
N ARG A 104 -7.62 8.63 18.48
CA ARG A 104 -8.63 8.76 19.54
C ARG A 104 -9.26 10.15 19.59
N MET A 105 -8.50 11.20 19.27
CA MET A 105 -9.03 12.57 19.22
C MET A 105 -9.90 12.79 17.99
N VAL A 106 -9.41 12.43 16.80
CA VAL A 106 -10.10 12.71 15.54
C VAL A 106 -11.31 11.81 15.31
N SER A 107 -11.31 10.55 15.79
CA SER A 107 -12.40 9.58 15.57
C SER A 107 -13.76 10.07 16.06
N LYS A 108 -13.80 11.01 17.02
CA LYS A 108 -15.05 11.61 17.52
C LYS A 108 -15.80 12.41 16.44
N GLY A 109 -15.10 12.88 15.40
CA GLY A 109 -15.68 13.55 14.24
C GLY A 109 -16.15 12.60 13.14
N PHE A 110 -15.83 11.31 13.20
CA PHE A 110 -16.16 10.32 12.18
C PHE A 110 -17.16 9.29 12.72
N THR A 111 -18.37 9.75 13.01
CA THR A 111 -19.46 8.92 13.55
C THR A 111 -20.61 8.80 12.54
N PRO A 112 -21.46 7.75 12.62
CA PRO A 112 -22.63 7.64 11.75
C PRO A 112 -23.51 8.90 11.73
N ARG A 113 -23.65 9.58 12.89
CA ARG A 113 -24.39 10.85 12.99
C ARG A 113 -23.81 11.96 12.10
N GLN A 114 -22.49 12.05 12.00
CA GLN A 114 -21.82 13.05 11.16
C GLN A 114 -22.03 12.75 9.67
N VAL A 115 -22.06 11.46 9.29
CA VAL A 115 -22.39 11.05 7.92
C VAL A 115 -23.83 11.43 7.56
N SER A 116 -24.80 11.09 8.40
CA SER A 116 -26.22 11.44 8.15
C SER A 116 -26.47 12.94 8.11
N ALA A 117 -25.68 13.75 8.81
CA ALA A 117 -25.82 15.21 8.80
C ALA A 117 -25.44 15.86 7.46
N VAL A 118 -24.65 15.17 6.62
CA VAL A 118 -24.22 15.64 5.30
C VAL A 118 -24.84 14.85 4.14
N GLU A 119 -25.65 13.82 4.44
CA GLU A 119 -26.39 13.06 3.44
C GLU A 119 -27.48 13.96 2.84
N PRO A 120 -27.51 14.14 1.50
CA PRO A 120 -28.57 14.90 0.84
C PRO A 120 -29.95 14.30 1.13
N MET A 121 -30.96 15.16 1.32
CA MET A 121 -32.36 14.73 1.38
C MET A 121 -32.85 14.18 0.04
#